data_AF-A0A150WVG5-F1
#
_entry.id   AF-A0A150WVG5-F1
#
_cell.length_a   1.000
_cell.length_b   1.000
_cell.length_c   1.000
_cell.angle_alpha   90.00
_cell.angle_beta   90.00
_cell.angle_gamma   90.00
#
_symmetry.space_group_name_H-M   'P 1'
#
loop_
_entity.id
_entity.type
_entity.pdbx_description
1 polymer ?
#
loop_
_entity_poly.entity_id
_entity_poly.type
_entity_poly.pdbx_seq_one_letter_code
_entity_poly.pdbx_strand_id
1 'polypeptide(L)'
;MGDDSSRSIVKALKNEWSLFWEAFQGEETPSDDSFKTGKLEVLTSEQIHEMTKALVEDRKKLNQKMETVSKEIDLNSAKLESLRLVGAEDSDTIARINELTDLGQSMTTALTKLDQQLRVIREQQDRLQDDLITS
;
A
#
# COMPACT_ATOMS: atom_id res chain seq x y z
N MET A 1 4.27 33.96 14.64
CA MET A 1 3.21 32.98 15.01
C MET A 1 2.74 32.34 13.71
N GLY A 2 3.25 31.16 13.35
CA GLY A 2 3.00 30.58 12.02
C GLY A 2 3.35 29.10 11.87
N ASP A 3 3.41 28.34 12.97
CA ASP A 3 3.91 26.95 12.96
C ASP A 3 2.85 25.91 13.38
N ASP A 4 1.65 26.35 13.78
CA ASP A 4 0.60 25.42 14.24
C ASP A 4 -0.28 24.86 13.11
N SER A 5 -0.40 25.57 11.97
CA SER A 5 -1.24 25.13 10.85
C SER A 5 -0.66 23.90 10.14
N SER A 6 0.64 23.88 9.86
CA SER A 6 1.30 22.77 9.17
C SER A 6 1.31 21.50 10.03
N ARG A 7 1.51 21.66 11.35
CA ARG A 7 1.40 20.55 12.31
C ARG A 7 -0.03 20.03 12.44
N SER A 8 -1.03 20.91 12.34
CA SER A 8 -2.45 20.56 12.35
C SER A 8 -2.85 19.78 11.10
N ILE A 9 -2.35 20.16 9.91
CA ILE A 9 -2.64 19.45 8.65
C ILE A 9 -1.95 18.09 8.61
N VAL A 10 -0.69 18.01 9.02
CA VAL A 10 0.03 16.73 9.10
C VAL A 10 -0.63 15.81 10.15
N LYS A 11 -1.14 16.36 11.26
CA LYS A 11 -1.94 15.59 12.22
C LYS A 11 -3.29 15.17 11.65
N ALA A 12 -3.99 16.03 10.91
CA ALA A 12 -5.27 15.71 10.27
C ALA A 12 -5.09 14.59 9.24
N LEU A 13 -4.09 14.70 8.36
CA LEU A 13 -3.73 13.67 7.38
C LEU A 13 -3.29 12.37 8.06
N LYS A 14 -2.49 12.43 9.12
CA LYS A 14 -2.08 11.24 9.87
C LYS A 14 -3.27 10.57 10.59
N ASN A 15 -4.25 11.34 11.04
CA ASN A 15 -5.51 10.83 11.61
C ASN A 15 -6.37 10.17 10.53
N GLU A 16 -6.50 10.80 9.36
CA GLU A 16 -7.22 10.23 8.20
C GLU A 16 -6.53 8.94 7.71
N TRP A 17 -5.19 8.89 7.76
CA TRP A 17 -4.41 7.70 7.46
C TRP A 17 -4.52 6.59 8.52
N SER A 18 -4.65 6.97 9.80
CA SER A 18 -4.95 6.02 10.88
C SER A 18 -6.32 5.37 10.70
N LEU A 19 -7.32 6.19 10.35
CA LEU A 19 -8.68 5.74 10.05
C LEU A 19 -8.72 4.86 8.78
N PHE A 20 -7.87 5.15 7.79
CA PHE A 20 -7.73 4.32 6.58
C PHE A 20 -7.06 2.98 6.86
N TRP A 21 -6.09 2.93 7.79
CA TRP A 21 -5.45 1.70 8.24
C TRP A 21 -6.38 0.86 9.15
N GLU A 22 -7.25 1.50 9.91
CA GLU A 22 -8.32 0.82 10.67
C GLU A 22 -9.38 0.21 9.74
N ALA A 23 -9.74 0.89 8.63
CA ALA A 23 -10.60 0.32 7.58
C ALA A 23 -9.97 -0.89 6.87
N PHE A 24 -8.63 -1.02 6.90
CA PHE A 24 -7.90 -2.17 6.36
C PHE A 24 -7.99 -3.43 7.27
N GLN A 25 -8.41 -3.28 8.54
CA GLN A 25 -8.53 -4.38 9.51
C GLN A 25 -9.94 -5.00 9.61
N GLY A 26 -10.90 -4.57 8.78
CA GLY A 26 -12.10 -5.37 8.50
C GLY A 26 -13.35 -5.05 9.31
N GLU A 27 -13.67 -3.76 9.52
CA GLU A 27 -15.08 -3.36 9.71
C GLU A 27 -15.54 -2.53 8.51
N GLU A 28 -16.51 -3.08 7.75
CA GLU A 28 -17.31 -2.34 6.79
C GLU A 28 -17.98 -1.16 7.48
N THR A 29 -17.33 0.00 7.45
CA THR A 29 -17.99 1.27 7.75
C THR A 29 -18.26 1.98 6.42
N PRO A 30 -19.52 2.34 6.12
CA PRO A 30 -19.86 3.06 4.91
C PRO A 30 -19.43 4.51 5.13
N SER A 31 -18.17 4.84 4.88
CA SER A 31 -17.70 6.21 4.99
C SER A 31 -17.75 6.88 3.60
N ASP A 32 -18.46 8.00 3.58
CA ASP A 32 -18.86 8.77 2.42
C ASP A 32 -17.74 9.05 1.42
N ASP A 33 -18.13 8.89 0.15
CA ASP A 33 -17.45 9.12 -1.12
C ASP A 33 -16.85 10.56 -1.26
N SER A 34 -15.87 10.89 -0.42
CA SER A 34 -15.12 12.16 -0.50
C SER A 34 -14.31 12.27 -1.81
N PHE A 35 -14.12 11.15 -2.51
CA PHE A 35 -13.53 11.09 -3.86
C PHE A 35 -14.51 11.51 -4.98
N LYS A 36 -15.83 11.45 -4.76
CA LYS A 36 -16.84 11.82 -5.79
C LYS A 36 -17.24 13.29 -5.73
N THR A 37 -17.10 13.94 -4.58
CA THR A 37 -17.39 15.36 -4.44
C THR A 37 -16.15 16.14 -4.87
N GLY A 38 -16.08 16.51 -6.15
CA GLY A 38 -14.99 17.22 -6.86
C GLY A 38 -14.49 18.53 -6.21
N LYS A 39 -13.92 18.42 -5.02
CA LYS A 39 -13.20 19.43 -4.26
C LYS A 39 -11.92 18.78 -3.70
N LEU A 40 -11.13 18.16 -4.56
CA LEU A 40 -9.70 18.08 -4.26
C LEU A 40 -9.19 19.51 -4.40
N GLU A 41 -8.95 20.18 -3.27
CA GLU A 41 -8.05 21.33 -3.27
C GLU A 41 -6.80 20.93 -4.04
N VAL A 42 -6.42 21.75 -5.02
CA VAL A 42 -5.23 21.51 -5.85
C VAL A 42 -4.06 21.32 -4.89
N LEU A 43 -3.56 20.09 -4.80
CA LEU A 43 -2.44 19.76 -3.94
C LEU A 43 -1.26 20.65 -4.32
N THR A 44 -0.57 21.21 -3.34
CA THR A 44 0.64 21.99 -3.62
C THR A 44 1.75 21.08 -4.14
N SER A 45 2.69 21.64 -4.90
CA SER A 45 3.85 20.88 -5.40
C SER A 45 4.63 20.18 -4.28
N GLU A 46 4.67 20.76 -3.09
CA GLU A 46 5.33 20.18 -1.90
C GLU A 46 4.55 18.98 -1.35
N GLN A 47 3.22 19.05 -1.32
CA GLN A 47 2.36 17.93 -0.92
C GLN A 47 2.48 16.75 -1.89
N ILE A 48 2.50 17.02 -3.20
CA ILE A 48 2.71 16.00 -4.24
C ILE A 48 4.06 15.30 -4.07
N HIS A 49 5.11 16.07 -3.76
CA HIS A 49 6.45 15.53 -3.56
C HIS A 49 6.50 14.60 -2.33
N GLU A 50 5.97 15.03 -1.19
CA GLU A 50 5.94 14.22 0.04
C GLU A 50 5.07 12.97 -0.14
N MET A 51 3.91 13.07 -0.81
CA MET A 51 3.06 11.92 -1.12
C MET A 51 3.76 10.91 -2.04
N THR A 52 4.44 11.40 -3.09
CA THR A 52 5.20 10.53 -3.99
C THR A 52 6.31 9.80 -3.24
N LYS A 53 7.04 10.50 -2.38
CA LYS A 53 8.11 9.92 -1.56
C LYS A 53 7.58 8.83 -0.61
N ALA A 54 6.48 9.11 0.09
CA ALA A 54 5.84 8.15 0.98
C ALA A 54 5.38 6.89 0.21
N LEU A 55 4.70 7.06 -0.92
CA LEU A 55 4.24 5.93 -1.74
C LEU A 55 5.40 5.10 -2.31
N VAL A 56 6.49 5.74 -2.73
CA VAL A 56 7.70 5.03 -3.19
C VAL A 56 8.32 4.21 -2.04
N GLU A 57 8.35 4.76 -0.83
CA GLU A 57 8.84 4.02 0.34
C GLU A 57 7.94 2.83 0.68
N ASP A 58 6.62 3.00 0.64
CA ASP A 58 5.66 1.94 0.89
C ASP A 58 5.72 0.85 -0.19
N ARG A 59 5.90 1.23 -1.46
CA ARG A 59 6.18 0.28 -2.57
C ARG A 59 7.41 -0.57 -2.27
N LYS A 60 8.48 0.07 -1.80
CA LYS A 60 9.73 -0.62 -1.47
C LYS A 60 9.53 -1.60 -0.31
N LYS A 61 8.86 -1.18 0.76
CA LYS A 61 8.53 -2.03 1.90
C LYS A 61 7.67 -3.23 1.49
N LEU A 62 6.67 -3.00 0.64
CA LEU A 62 5.79 -4.05 0.15
C LEU A 62 6.53 -5.07 -0.72
N ASN A 63 7.41 -4.61 -1.61
CA ASN A 63 8.28 -5.49 -2.40
C ASN A 63 9.22 -6.33 -1.52
N GLN A 64 9.82 -5.73 -0.48
CA GLN A 64 10.65 -6.47 0.48
C GLN A 64 9.86 -7.57 1.19
N LYS A 65 8.62 -7.26 1.61
CA LYS A 65 7.73 -8.25 2.25
C LYS A 65 7.34 -9.36 1.27
N MET A 66 7.03 -9.05 0.01
CA MET A 66 6.75 -10.04 -1.01
C MET A 66 7.94 -10.98 -1.25
N GLU A 67 9.16 -10.46 -1.25
CA GLU A 67 10.37 -11.28 -1.37
C GLU A 67 10.53 -12.23 -0.18
N THR A 68 10.25 -11.77 1.04
CA THR A 68 10.23 -12.62 2.23
C THR A 68 9.19 -13.73 2.11
N VAL A 69 7.95 -13.41 1.73
CA VAL A 69 6.88 -14.39 1.55
C VAL A 69 7.25 -15.42 0.49
N SER A 70 7.81 -14.98 -0.64
CA SER A 70 8.28 -15.89 -1.71
C SER A 70 9.32 -16.89 -1.19
N LYS A 71 10.30 -16.42 -0.41
CA LYS A 71 11.32 -17.29 0.20
C LYS A 71 10.70 -18.26 1.20
N GLU A 72 9.72 -17.84 1.98
CA GLU A 72 9.00 -18.73 2.89
C GLU A 72 8.21 -19.81 2.14
N ILE A 73 7.59 -19.48 1.01
CA ILE A 73 6.90 -20.46 0.16
C ILE A 73 7.90 -21.48 -0.38
N ASP A 74 9.06 -21.05 -0.88
CA ASP A 74 10.11 -21.95 -1.40
C ASP A 74 10.60 -22.91 -0.31
N LEU A 75 10.85 -22.40 0.89
CA LEU A 75 11.27 -23.21 2.05
C LEU A 75 10.21 -24.23 2.45
N ASN A 76 8.95 -23.82 2.53
CA ASN A 76 7.85 -24.73 2.88
C ASN A 76 7.59 -25.75 1.77
N SER A 77 7.79 -25.37 0.50
CA SER A 77 7.66 -26.28 -0.64
C SER A 77 8.77 -27.35 -0.63
N ALA A 78 10.00 -26.96 -0.31
CA ALA A 78 11.09 -27.92 -0.12
C ALA A 78 10.84 -28.85 1.08
N LYS A 79 10.30 -28.31 2.19
CA LYS A 79 9.90 -29.10 3.36
C LYS A 79 8.79 -30.09 3.01
N LEU A 80 7.77 -29.66 2.27
CA LEU A 80 6.66 -30.49 1.81
C LEU A 80 7.17 -31.68 1.00
N GLU A 81 8.08 -31.44 0.05
CA GLU A 81 8.68 -32.51 -0.74
C GLU A 81 9.45 -33.50 0.15
N SER A 82 10.25 -33.00 1.10
CA SER A 82 10.96 -33.85 2.05
C SER A 82 10.01 -34.71 2.90
N LEU A 83 8.89 -34.15 3.38
CA LEU A 83 7.90 -34.88 4.18
C LEU A 83 7.23 -36.00 3.37
N ARG A 84 6.90 -35.72 2.11
CA ARG A 84 6.33 -36.69 1.19
C ARG A 84 7.26 -37.85 0.90
N LEU A 85 8.55 -37.58 0.71
CA LEU A 85 9.56 -38.61 0.47
C LEU A 85 9.71 -39.59 1.65
N VAL A 86 9.57 -39.10 2.88
CA VAL A 86 9.67 -39.94 4.08
C VAL A 86 8.33 -40.49 4.55
N GLY A 87 7.23 -40.17 3.86
CA GLY A 87 5.87 -40.58 4.22
C GLY A 87 5.36 -39.96 5.52
N ALA A 88 5.89 -38.80 5.91
CA ALA A 88 5.44 -38.05 7.08
C ALA A 88 4.19 -37.22 6.77
N GLU A 89 3.48 -36.81 7.82
CA GLU A 89 2.31 -35.94 7.71
C GLU A 89 2.71 -34.57 7.13
N ASP A 90 1.99 -34.14 6.08
CA ASP A 90 2.29 -32.92 5.32
C ASP A 90 1.16 -31.88 5.34
N SER A 91 0.05 -32.18 6.02
CA SER A 91 -1.17 -31.36 6.15
C SER A 91 -0.88 -29.93 6.59
N ASP A 92 -0.12 -29.77 7.68
CA ASP A 92 0.26 -28.46 8.24
C ASP A 92 1.12 -27.65 7.29
N THR A 93 2.01 -28.32 6.54
CA THR A 93 2.91 -27.63 5.60
C THR A 93 2.15 -27.16 4.37
N ILE A 94 1.17 -27.94 3.90
CA ILE A 94 0.26 -27.54 2.82
C ILE A 94 -0.60 -26.35 3.27
N ALA A 95 -1.18 -26.40 4.47
CA ALA A 95 -1.96 -25.29 5.02
C ALA A 95 -1.13 -24.01 5.07
N ARG A 96 0.11 -24.10 5.55
CA ARG A 96 1.02 -22.95 5.62
C ARG A 96 1.38 -22.37 4.24
N ILE A 97 1.60 -23.22 3.23
CA ILE A 97 1.84 -22.76 1.85
C ILE A 97 0.63 -22.00 1.31
N ASN A 98 -0.58 -22.49 1.57
CA ASN A 98 -1.81 -21.82 1.13
C ASN A 98 -1.95 -20.45 1.80
N GLU A 99 -1.76 -20.35 3.12
CA GLU A 99 -1.78 -19.07 3.84
C GLU A 99 -0.78 -18.05 3.27
N LEU A 100 0.45 -18.49 3.00
CA LEU A 100 1.48 -17.64 2.42
C LEU A 100 1.15 -17.22 1.00
N THR A 101 0.50 -18.10 0.22
CA THR A 101 0.06 -17.80 -1.13
C THR A 101 -1.05 -16.75 -1.13
N ASP A 102 -2.04 -16.90 -0.26
CA ASP A 102 -3.13 -15.93 -0.08
C ASP A 102 -2.59 -14.57 0.37
N LEU A 103 -1.63 -14.57 1.31
CA LEU A 103 -0.91 -13.37 1.72
C LEU A 103 -0.18 -12.72 0.53
N GLY A 104 0.50 -13.50 -0.31
CA GLY A 104 1.16 -13.01 -1.52
C GLY A 104 0.19 -12.37 -2.53
N GLN A 105 -1.01 -12.95 -2.71
CA GLN A 105 -2.05 -12.37 -3.55
C GLN A 105 -2.57 -11.04 -2.99
N SER A 106 -2.77 -10.96 -1.67
CA SER A 106 -3.19 -9.72 -1.00
C SER A 106 -2.16 -8.59 -1.19
N MET A 107 -0.86 -8.91 -1.07
CA MET A 107 0.23 -7.97 -1.30
C MET A 107 0.30 -7.51 -2.75
N THR A 108 0.09 -8.42 -3.71
CA THR A 108 0.05 -8.09 -5.14
C THR A 108 -1.09 -7.11 -5.46
N THR A 109 -2.25 -7.33 -4.84
CA THR A 109 -3.40 -6.42 -4.97
C THR A 109 -3.09 -5.04 -4.39
N ALA A 110 -2.44 -4.99 -3.22
CA ALA A 110 -2.01 -3.74 -2.60
C ALA A 110 -0.97 -2.99 -3.45
N LEU A 111 -0.01 -3.71 -4.05
CA LEU A 111 1.00 -3.14 -4.94
C LEU A 111 0.36 -2.52 -6.19
N THR A 112 -0.62 -3.21 -6.78
CA THR A 112 -1.39 -2.71 -7.93
C THR A 112 -2.10 -1.40 -7.59
N LYS A 113 -2.75 -1.31 -6.42
CA LYS A 113 -3.41 -0.08 -5.96
C LYS A 113 -2.40 1.06 -5.75
N LEU A 114 -1.25 0.76 -5.15
CA LEU A 114 -0.19 1.73 -4.93
C LEU A 114 0.36 2.27 -6.25
N ASP A 115 0.61 1.40 -7.23
CA ASP A 115 1.07 1.79 -8.56
C ASP A 115 0.04 2.68 -9.28
N GLN A 116 -1.26 2.40 -9.12
CA GLN A 116 -2.34 3.26 -9.63
C GLN A 116 -2.33 4.64 -8.95
N GLN A 117 -2.11 4.71 -7.63
CA GLN A 117 -2.03 5.97 -6.90
C GLN A 117 -0.80 6.80 -7.32
N LEU A 118 0.36 6.18 -7.46
CA LEU A 118 1.57 6.82 -7.98
C LEU A 118 1.36 7.42 -9.36
N ARG A 119 0.60 6.72 -10.22
CA ARG A 119 0.24 7.22 -11.54
C ARG A 119 -0.64 8.48 -11.45
N VAL A 120 -1.68 8.46 -10.62
CA VAL A 120 -2.58 9.62 -10.44
C VAL A 120 -1.81 10.84 -9.93
N ILE A 121 -0.91 10.67 -8.97
CA ILE A 121 -0.12 11.77 -8.40
C ILE A 121 0.86 12.33 -9.43
N ARG A 122 1.48 11.48 -10.25
CA ARG A 122 2.33 11.94 -11.36
C ARG A 122 1.54 12.72 -12.40
N GLU A 123 0.35 12.24 -12.77
CA GLU A 123 -0.53 12.97 -13.69
C GLU A 123 -0.95 14.34 -13.12
N GLN A 124 -1.14 14.46 -11.80
CA GLN A 124 -1.37 15.75 -11.14
C GLN A 124 -0.13 16.64 -11.13
N GLN A 125 1.06 16.06 -10.92
CA GLN A 125 2.33 16.77 -10.97
C GLN A 125 2.58 17.37 -12.37
N ASP A 126 2.36 16.58 -13.42
CA ASP A 126 2.53 16.99 -14.81
C ASP A 126 1.60 18.17 -15.15
N ARG A 127 0.32 18.11 -14.72
CA ARG A 127 -0.63 19.20 -14.89
C ARG A 127 -0.19 20.50 -14.23
N LEU A 128 0.27 20.43 -12.98
CA LEU A 128 0.77 21.61 -12.28
C LEU A 128 1.99 22.22 -12.99
N GLN A 129 2.86 21.37 -13.53
CA GLN A 129 4.04 21.81 -14.26
C GLN A 129 3.67 22.48 -15.59
N ASP A 130 2.71 21.93 -16.32
CA ASP A 130 2.19 22.50 -17.57
C ASP A 130 1.49 23.86 -17.32
N ASP A 131 0.68 23.96 -16.26
CA ASP A 131 0.02 25.21 -15.85
C ASP A 131 1.04 26.30 -15.47
N LEU A 132 2.18 25.92 -14.89
CA LEU A 132 3.28 26.83 -14.54
C LEU A 132 4.07 27.34 -15.75
N ILE A 133 4.09 26.56 -16.85
CA ILE A 133 4.78 26.92 -18.10
C ILE A 133 3.86 27.77 -19.00
N THR A 134 2.55 27.60 -18.90
CA THR A 134 1.54 28.30 -19.70
C THR A 134 1.00 29.58 -19.06
N SER A 135 1.30 29.82 -17.77
CA SER A 135 1.03 31.08 -17.04
C SER A 135 2.18 32.08 -17.18
#